data_AF-A0A6P8RUZ6-F1
#
_entry.id   AF-A0A6P8RUZ6-F1
#
_cell.length_a   1.000
_cell.length_b   1.000
_cell.length_c   1.000
_cell.angle_alpha   90.00
_cell.angle_beta   90.00
_cell.angle_gamma   90.00
#
_symmetry.space_group_name_H-M   'P 1'
#
loop_
_entity.id
_entity.type
_entity.pdbx_description
1 polymer ?
#
loop_
_entity_poly.entity_id
_entity_poly.type
_entity_poly.pdbx_seq_one_letter_code
_entity_poly.pdbx_strand_id
1 'polypeptide(L)'
;MGNLAIGRRLWTDTTCGQNASELFCTYCENADRSCGRPKCATCNAAHPQLAHPASAMADSSFLRPRTWWQSSEGVRREFIQLDLETEFYFTHLIIVFKSPRPAAMILERSQDSGATWSPYKYFSANCSATFALEDDVTVKGAICTSRYTHAFPCSGGELIYRALAPPYSADDPYSPEAQRQLKVTNLRVQLLKWQPCLCHSSDVSRKPQHFMHYAIYDLIVKGSCFCNGHADHCVAADGFRQVKKMGMRHVVHGRCVCKHHTAGHHCHHCAALYNDKPWQAANGKTGAPNECKKCKCNGHADTCHFDLDEWLASGNLSGGACDHCQHNTEGQHCQLCKPGFYRDPQRPLSARDACKACSCHPVGSASLHFGTNATCDPANGDCACKPGIAGPHCDKCMVGYWGFGRYGCKPCDCAGSCDPLTGDCISSTGDTGWYREIPDFHSVSNATKSTWDWEDEQGFSALRHSGKCECKEQALGHPKVFCSMKYSYVLKVKILSAHDKGSHAEVNVKVKKVLKMTKLKIWRGKRTLYPESWTNRGCTCPILNPGLEYLVAGHEDVRTGRLIVNMKSFIHLWKAALGRKVTEILRNSCS
;
A
#
# COMPACT_ATOMS: atom_id res chain seq x y z
N MET A 1 7.39 2.02 2.46
CA MET A 1 7.46 1.83 3.92
C MET A 1 8.48 2.80 4.52
N GLY A 2 8.19 3.38 5.68
CA GLY A 2 9.05 4.32 6.40
C GLY A 2 8.55 4.55 7.84
N ASN A 3 9.15 5.49 8.57
CA ASN A 3 8.67 5.87 9.91
C ASN A 3 7.63 7.00 9.77
N LEU A 4 6.38 6.72 10.12
CA LEU A 4 5.26 7.66 10.05
C LEU A 4 5.40 8.83 11.05
N ALA A 5 6.19 8.68 12.12
CA ALA A 5 6.42 9.77 13.07
C ALA A 5 7.32 10.90 12.49
N ILE A 6 8.16 10.59 11.49
CA ILE A 6 9.08 11.58 10.92
C ILE A 6 8.31 12.69 10.21
N GLY A 7 8.63 13.94 10.54
CA GLY A 7 8.02 15.14 9.95
C GLY A 7 6.64 15.49 10.52
N ARG A 8 6.13 14.70 11.47
CA ARG A 8 4.85 14.92 12.16
C ARG A 8 5.07 15.36 13.60
N ARG A 9 4.06 16.01 14.18
CA ARG A 9 4.07 16.42 15.58
C ARG A 9 3.67 15.22 16.45
N LEU A 10 4.46 14.96 17.48
CA LEU A 10 4.09 14.06 18.57
C LEU A 10 3.55 14.89 19.73
N TRP A 11 2.47 14.42 20.34
CA TRP A 11 1.82 15.02 21.49
C TRP A 11 2.08 14.18 22.74
N THR A 12 2.34 14.85 23.86
CA THR A 12 2.51 14.26 25.19
C THR A 12 1.79 15.13 26.22
N ASP A 13 1.38 14.58 27.38
CA ASP A 13 0.79 15.40 28.46
C ASP A 13 1.84 16.35 29.01
N THR A 14 3.02 15.80 29.32
CA THR A 14 4.09 16.54 29.98
C THR A 14 5.42 16.45 29.25
N THR A 15 6.33 17.36 29.59
CA THR A 15 7.74 17.33 29.19
C THR A 15 8.52 18.00 30.32
N CYS A 16 9.67 17.44 30.69
CA CYS A 16 10.47 18.01 31.77
C CYS A 16 10.91 19.44 31.44
N GLY A 17 11.06 20.25 32.49
CA GLY A 17 11.65 21.57 32.37
C GLY A 17 10.75 22.62 31.72
N GLN A 18 9.43 22.35 31.63
CA GLN A 18 8.47 23.22 30.94
C GLN A 18 8.29 24.56 31.66
N ASN A 19 8.19 24.54 32.99
CA ASN A 19 7.93 25.73 33.82
C ASN A 19 9.22 26.31 34.42
N ALA A 20 10.12 25.45 34.89
CA ALA A 20 11.39 25.80 35.51
C ALA A 20 12.40 24.69 35.28
N SER A 21 13.68 24.93 35.56
CA SER A 21 14.71 23.89 35.50
C SER A 21 14.40 22.74 36.47
N GLU A 22 14.38 21.51 35.97
CA GLU A 22 14.15 20.28 36.76
C GLU A 22 15.46 19.48 36.86
N LEU A 23 15.80 19.00 38.06
CA LEU A 23 16.90 18.03 38.22
C LEU A 23 16.34 16.64 37.93
N PHE A 24 17.09 15.81 37.20
CA PHE A 24 16.75 14.40 37.01
C PHE A 24 18.00 13.52 37.11
N CYS A 25 17.82 12.28 37.56
CA CYS A 25 18.90 11.32 37.75
C CYS A 25 18.60 9.98 37.07
N THR A 26 19.65 9.29 36.61
CA THR A 26 19.56 7.98 35.94
C THR A 26 20.60 7.01 36.48
N TYR A 27 20.24 5.74 36.60
CA TYR A 27 21.19 4.67 36.95
C TYR A 27 21.83 4.07 35.70
N CYS A 28 23.11 3.73 35.80
CA CYS A 28 23.78 2.86 34.83
C CYS A 28 23.82 1.45 35.41
N GLU A 29 23.37 0.46 34.65
CA GLU A 29 23.48 -0.95 35.03
C GLU A 29 24.88 -1.47 34.71
N ASN A 30 25.52 -2.12 35.68
CA ASN A 30 26.79 -2.83 35.49
C ASN A 30 26.56 -4.29 35.05
N ALA A 31 27.63 -4.97 34.61
CA ALA A 31 27.56 -6.37 34.12
C ALA A 31 26.90 -7.36 35.09
N ASP A 32 27.11 -7.10 36.38
CA ASP A 32 26.70 -7.90 37.52
C ASP A 32 25.32 -7.50 38.07
N ARG A 33 24.58 -6.63 37.37
CA ARG A 33 23.29 -6.05 37.79
C ARG A 33 23.39 -5.20 39.07
N SER A 34 24.59 -4.74 39.43
CA SER A 34 24.76 -3.70 40.45
C SER A 34 24.40 -2.33 39.87
N CYS A 35 23.90 -1.43 40.73
CA CYS A 35 23.69 -0.05 40.34
C CYS A 35 25.03 0.67 40.27
N GLY A 36 25.39 1.20 39.11
CA GLY A 36 26.44 2.20 38.99
C GLY A 36 26.05 3.51 39.70
N ARG A 37 27.02 4.43 39.86
CA ARG A 37 26.75 5.75 40.44
C ARG A 37 25.67 6.49 39.61
N PRO A 38 24.66 7.08 40.26
CA PRO A 38 23.62 7.81 39.54
C PRO A 38 24.23 9.02 38.81
N LYS A 39 23.83 9.20 37.55
CA LYS A 39 24.19 10.39 36.75
C LYS A 39 23.00 11.33 36.74
N CYS A 40 23.19 12.53 37.28
CA CYS A 40 22.17 13.57 37.32
C CYS A 40 22.50 14.70 36.35
N ALA A 41 21.45 15.30 35.79
CA ALA A 41 21.53 16.44 34.88
C ALA A 41 20.28 17.33 35.04
N THR A 42 20.33 18.52 34.47
CA THR A 42 19.23 19.49 34.52
C THR A 42 18.47 19.47 33.19
N CYS A 43 17.14 19.45 33.27
CA CYS A 43 16.24 19.61 32.14
C CYS A 43 15.62 21.02 32.15
N ASN A 44 15.63 21.70 31.02
CA ASN A 44 15.01 23.02 30.85
C ASN A 44 14.55 23.20 29.40
N ALA A 45 13.24 23.33 29.19
CA ALA A 45 12.63 23.38 27.86
C ALA A 45 12.95 24.68 27.10
N ALA A 46 13.30 25.77 27.80
CA ALA A 46 13.68 27.03 27.18
C ALA A 46 15.10 26.99 26.56
N HIS A 47 15.93 26.03 26.97
CA HIS A 47 17.31 25.91 26.51
C HIS A 47 17.48 24.66 25.63
N PRO A 48 17.70 24.79 24.31
CA PRO A 48 17.72 23.64 23.38
C PRO A 48 18.70 22.51 23.73
N GLN A 49 19.79 22.79 24.44
CA GLN A 49 20.79 21.79 24.86
C GLN A 49 20.37 20.99 26.11
N LEU A 50 19.42 21.52 26.88
CA LEU A 50 18.88 20.92 28.10
C LEU A 50 17.43 20.45 27.91
N ALA A 51 16.84 20.70 26.73
CA ALA A 51 15.46 20.37 26.42
C ALA A 51 15.35 18.92 25.93
N HIS A 52 14.31 18.24 26.38
CA HIS A 52 13.98 16.86 25.98
C HIS A 52 12.55 16.79 25.38
N PRO A 53 12.28 17.49 24.26
CA PRO A 53 10.92 17.64 23.71
C PRO A 53 10.42 16.36 23.05
N ALA A 54 9.10 16.19 22.93
CA ALA A 54 8.48 15.03 22.25
C ALA A 54 9.02 14.76 20.83
N SER A 55 9.40 15.83 20.11
CA SER A 55 10.00 15.72 18.78
C SER A 55 11.33 14.94 18.73
N ALA A 56 12.02 14.80 19.87
CA ALA A 56 13.24 14.01 19.98
C ALA A 56 12.99 12.51 19.81
N MET A 57 11.75 12.02 20.01
CA MET A 57 11.42 10.62 19.74
C MET A 57 11.32 10.29 18.24
N ALA A 58 11.12 11.30 17.40
CA ALA A 58 10.88 11.13 15.96
C ALA A 58 12.03 11.66 15.09
N ASP A 59 13.14 12.09 15.70
CA ASP A 59 14.30 12.54 14.96
C ASP A 59 15.17 11.35 14.51
N SER A 60 16.25 11.66 13.77
CA SER A 60 17.11 10.60 13.26
C SER A 60 18.15 10.26 14.32
N SER A 61 18.02 9.11 14.96
CA SER A 61 19.00 8.58 15.93
C SER A 61 20.40 8.34 15.35
N PHE A 62 20.56 8.42 14.01
CA PHE A 62 21.87 8.45 13.36
C PHE A 62 22.50 9.85 13.32
N LEU A 63 21.70 10.86 13.00
CA LEU A 63 22.19 12.25 12.89
C LEU A 63 22.29 12.92 14.26
N ARG A 64 21.41 12.54 15.19
CA ARG A 64 21.38 13.01 16.57
C ARG A 64 21.38 11.81 17.51
N PRO A 65 22.54 11.14 17.69
CA PRO A 65 22.62 10.06 18.65
C PRO A 65 22.35 10.60 20.06
N ARG A 66 21.58 9.86 20.86
CA ARG A 66 21.28 10.16 22.26
C ARG A 66 20.41 11.40 22.50
N THR A 67 19.55 11.79 21.56
CA THR A 67 18.37 12.62 21.86
C THR A 67 17.27 11.75 22.47
N TRP A 68 16.48 12.31 23.38
CA TRP A 68 15.30 11.62 23.94
C TRP A 68 14.25 12.64 24.34
N TRP A 69 13.00 12.19 24.41
CA TRP A 69 11.96 12.88 25.15
C TRP A 69 11.91 12.39 26.60
N GLN A 70 11.58 13.29 27.52
CA GLN A 70 11.42 12.98 28.93
C GLN A 70 10.20 13.68 29.50
N SER A 71 9.37 12.93 30.23
CA SER A 71 8.21 13.46 30.97
C SER A 71 8.66 14.32 32.16
N SER A 72 7.74 15.11 32.73
CA SER A 72 7.99 15.80 34.00
C SER A 72 8.24 14.81 35.14
N GLU A 73 8.95 15.27 36.18
CA GLU A 73 9.17 14.46 37.38
C GLU A 73 7.85 14.15 38.10
N GLY A 74 7.72 12.93 38.62
CA GLY A 74 6.64 12.56 39.52
C GLY A 74 5.37 12.07 38.80
N VAL A 75 5.37 12.03 37.47
CA VAL A 75 4.22 11.55 36.69
C VAL A 75 4.01 10.06 36.87
N ARG A 76 2.75 9.67 37.10
CA ARG A 76 2.35 8.25 37.22
C ARG A 76 1.78 7.70 35.92
N ARG A 77 1.12 8.57 35.15
CA ARG A 77 0.49 8.26 33.87
C ARG A 77 0.91 9.33 32.88
N GLU A 78 1.04 8.93 31.63
CA GLU A 78 1.51 9.79 30.54
C GLU A 78 0.98 9.23 29.22
N PHE A 79 0.69 10.10 28.25
CA PHE A 79 0.30 9.66 26.91
C PHE A 79 1.29 10.13 25.86
N ILE A 80 1.38 9.38 24.75
CA ILE A 80 2.06 9.80 23.54
C ILE A 80 1.11 9.57 22.37
N GLN A 81 0.79 10.61 21.61
CA GLN A 81 -0.14 10.54 20.49
C GLN A 81 0.50 11.02 19.19
N LEU A 82 0.26 10.26 18.13
CA LEU A 82 0.60 10.59 16.75
C LEU A 82 -0.68 10.69 15.94
N ASP A 83 -0.95 11.89 15.42
CA ASP A 83 -2.05 12.16 14.50
C ASP A 83 -1.53 12.16 13.07
N LEU A 84 -2.18 11.40 12.20
CA LEU A 84 -1.88 11.36 10.78
C LEU A 84 -2.90 12.21 10.03
N GLU A 85 -2.44 12.86 8.97
CA GLU A 85 -3.25 13.75 8.14
C GLU A 85 -4.28 13.01 7.26
N THR A 86 -4.15 11.70 7.14
CA THR A 86 -5.01 10.82 6.33
C THR A 86 -4.84 9.36 6.77
N GLU A 87 -5.40 8.41 6.05
CA GLU A 87 -5.28 6.98 6.35
C GLU A 87 -3.92 6.41 5.91
N PHE A 88 -3.28 5.64 6.79
CA PHE A 88 -2.02 4.94 6.53
C PHE A 88 -2.11 3.47 6.91
N TYR A 89 -1.22 2.67 6.34
CA TYR A 89 -0.90 1.35 6.87
C TYR A 89 0.17 1.44 7.95
N PHE A 90 -0.17 1.01 9.16
CA PHE A 90 0.73 0.78 10.28
C PHE A 90 1.05 -0.70 10.41
N THR A 91 2.33 -1.03 10.44
CA THR A 91 2.80 -2.43 10.45
C THR A 91 3.45 -2.81 11.77
N HIS A 92 4.34 -1.95 12.29
CA HIS A 92 5.12 -2.24 13.49
C HIS A 92 5.37 -0.97 14.30
N LEU A 93 5.35 -1.09 15.61
CA LEU A 93 5.83 -0.07 16.53
C LEU A 93 7.08 -0.58 17.23
N ILE A 94 8.11 0.25 17.30
CA ILE A 94 9.30 0.02 18.12
C ILE A 94 9.49 1.24 19.00
N ILE A 95 9.54 1.02 20.32
CA ILE A 95 9.87 2.05 21.31
C ILE A 95 11.19 1.68 21.97
N VAL A 96 12.14 2.62 22.00
CA VAL A 96 13.42 2.44 22.69
C VAL A 96 13.44 3.33 23.91
N PHE A 97 13.32 2.75 25.10
CA PHE A 97 13.27 3.50 26.35
C PHE A 97 14.67 3.88 26.83
N LYS A 98 14.83 5.12 27.30
CA LYS A 98 15.99 5.58 28.07
C LYS A 98 15.82 5.28 29.55
N SER A 99 14.61 5.45 30.08
CA SER A 99 14.24 4.96 31.40
C SER A 99 14.02 3.44 31.36
N PRO A 100 13.81 2.77 32.50
CA PRO A 100 13.18 1.46 32.49
C PRO A 100 11.85 1.51 31.74
N ARG A 101 11.51 0.42 31.07
CA ARG A 101 10.20 0.25 30.41
C ARG A 101 9.09 0.38 31.46
N PRO A 102 7.88 0.84 31.11
CA PRO A 102 6.77 0.89 32.08
C PRO A 102 6.38 -0.51 32.54
N ALA A 103 5.92 -0.63 33.79
CA ALA A 103 5.37 -1.88 34.31
C ALA A 103 3.99 -2.20 33.72
N ALA A 104 3.26 -1.17 33.25
CA ALA A 104 2.01 -1.31 32.52
C ALA A 104 1.83 -0.19 31.49
N MET A 105 1.40 -0.54 30.28
CA MET A 105 1.04 0.42 29.22
C MET A 105 0.07 -0.18 28.20
N ILE A 106 -0.59 0.68 27.41
CA ILE A 106 -1.55 0.29 26.37
C ILE A 106 -1.15 0.96 25.05
N LEU A 107 -1.21 0.21 23.94
CA LEU A 107 -1.17 0.75 22.59
C LEU A 107 -2.59 0.72 22.00
N GLU A 108 -3.03 1.86 21.47
CA GLU A 108 -4.34 2.05 20.87
C GLU A 108 -4.24 2.68 19.48
N ARG A 109 -5.30 2.51 18.69
CA ARG A 109 -5.48 3.15 17.39
C ARG A 109 -6.85 3.80 17.25
N SER A 110 -6.91 4.77 16.34
CA SER A 110 -8.16 5.24 15.74
C SER A 110 -8.14 5.00 14.23
N GLN A 111 -9.30 4.72 13.66
CA GLN A 111 -9.52 4.59 12.21
C GLN A 111 -10.47 5.67 11.67
N ASP A 112 -10.84 6.63 12.50
CA ASP A 112 -11.85 7.65 12.27
C ASP A 112 -11.40 9.03 12.80
N SER A 113 -10.12 9.33 12.64
CA SER A 113 -9.50 10.62 12.97
C SER A 113 -9.63 11.03 14.45
N GLY A 114 -9.57 10.04 15.34
CA GLY A 114 -9.54 10.22 16.79
C GLY A 114 -10.90 10.20 17.47
N ALA A 115 -11.99 9.99 16.73
CA ALA A 115 -13.34 9.93 17.28
C ALA A 115 -13.57 8.67 18.14
N THR A 116 -13.11 7.50 17.67
CA THR A 116 -13.12 6.26 18.45
C THR A 116 -11.72 5.66 18.58
N TRP A 117 -11.52 4.95 19.69
CA TRP A 117 -10.24 4.32 20.02
C TRP A 117 -10.44 2.85 20.32
N SER A 118 -9.57 2.03 19.75
CA SER A 118 -9.55 0.58 20.00
C SER A 118 -8.14 0.12 20.40
N PRO A 119 -8.02 -0.78 21.39
CA PRO A 119 -6.73 -1.33 21.80
C PRO A 119 -6.10 -2.20 20.70
N TYR A 120 -4.82 -1.99 20.42
CA TYR A 120 -3.99 -2.92 19.67
C TYR A 120 -3.39 -4.01 20.57
N LYS A 121 -2.82 -3.61 21.70
CA LYS A 121 -2.11 -4.51 22.61
C LYS A 121 -1.97 -3.89 24.00
N TYR A 122 -2.04 -4.74 25.02
CA TYR A 122 -1.74 -4.39 26.40
C TYR A 122 -0.36 -4.94 26.77
N PHE A 123 0.39 -4.18 27.56
CA PHE A 123 1.68 -4.60 28.08
C PHE A 123 1.64 -4.49 29.60
N SER A 124 1.86 -5.60 30.32
CA SER A 124 1.97 -5.56 31.77
C SER A 124 2.94 -6.60 32.30
N ALA A 125 3.63 -6.33 33.40
CA ALA A 125 4.38 -7.34 34.15
C ALA A 125 3.47 -8.48 34.67
N ASN A 126 2.18 -8.19 34.88
CA ASN A 126 1.17 -9.19 35.23
C ASN A 126 -0.17 -8.82 34.57
N CYS A 127 -0.44 -9.43 33.41
CA CYS A 127 -1.64 -9.19 32.60
C CYS A 127 -2.94 -9.47 33.36
N SER A 128 -2.98 -10.57 34.11
CA SER A 128 -4.19 -10.99 34.83
C SER A 128 -4.51 -10.04 36.00
N ALA A 129 -3.49 -9.63 36.77
CA ALA A 129 -3.70 -8.71 37.89
C ALA A 129 -3.97 -7.27 37.45
N THR A 130 -3.40 -6.82 36.32
CA THR A 130 -3.50 -5.41 35.90
C THR A 130 -4.72 -5.14 35.02
N PHE A 131 -5.04 -6.06 34.13
CA PHE A 131 -6.07 -5.86 33.10
C PHE A 131 -7.12 -6.97 33.07
N ALA A 132 -7.04 -7.98 33.95
CA ALA A 132 -7.88 -9.18 33.86
C ALA A 132 -7.79 -9.88 32.49
N LEU A 133 -6.59 -9.89 31.90
CA LEU A 133 -6.31 -10.48 30.59
C LEU A 133 -5.32 -11.65 30.70
N GLU A 134 -5.37 -12.55 29.73
CA GLU A 134 -4.37 -13.59 29.52
C GLU A 134 -3.09 -13.02 28.90
N ASP A 135 -1.95 -13.65 29.20
CA ASP A 135 -0.63 -13.24 28.71
C ASP A 135 -0.26 -14.03 27.44
N ASP A 136 0.22 -13.36 26.39
CA ASP A 136 0.58 -14.01 25.13
C ASP A 136 1.79 -14.94 25.22
N VAL A 137 2.53 -14.87 26.33
CA VAL A 137 3.61 -15.80 26.66
C VAL A 137 3.04 -17.16 27.09
N THR A 138 1.86 -17.19 27.72
CA THR A 138 1.18 -18.42 28.15
C THR A 138 0.12 -18.87 27.14
N VAL A 139 -0.73 -17.95 26.68
CA VAL A 139 -1.80 -18.20 25.71
C VAL A 139 -1.47 -17.51 24.39
N LYS A 140 -0.99 -18.29 23.41
CA LYS A 140 -0.57 -17.75 22.12
C LYS A 140 -1.71 -16.97 21.45
N GLY A 141 -1.48 -15.69 21.18
CA GLY A 141 -2.43 -14.81 20.52
C GLY A 141 -3.27 -13.93 21.46
N ALA A 142 -3.10 -14.06 22.79
CA ALA A 142 -3.73 -13.16 23.74
C ALA A 142 -3.35 -11.69 23.48
N ILE A 143 -4.23 -10.75 23.84
CA ILE A 143 -4.05 -9.32 23.56
C ILE A 143 -3.10 -8.62 24.55
N CYS A 144 -2.80 -9.23 25.70
CA CYS A 144 -1.81 -8.73 26.65
C CYS A 144 -0.48 -9.48 26.55
N THR A 145 0.64 -8.83 26.87
CA THR A 145 1.96 -9.46 26.91
C THR A 145 2.84 -8.93 28.04
N SER A 146 3.59 -9.82 28.70
CA SER A 146 4.65 -9.45 29.65
C SER A 146 6.06 -9.42 29.04
N ARG A 147 6.21 -9.77 27.76
CA ARG A 147 7.52 -9.92 27.09
C ARG A 147 8.38 -8.66 27.12
N TYR A 148 7.76 -7.48 27.10
CA TYR A 148 8.43 -6.18 26.98
C TYR A 148 8.28 -5.30 28.22
N THR A 149 7.92 -5.85 29.38
CA THR A 149 7.63 -5.06 30.59
C THR A 149 8.65 -5.23 31.71
N HIS A 150 9.69 -6.04 31.51
CA HIS A 150 10.73 -6.22 32.50
C HIS A 150 11.60 -4.95 32.65
N ALA A 151 11.91 -4.56 33.89
CA ALA A 151 12.71 -3.37 34.21
C ALA A 151 14.12 -3.39 33.60
N PHE A 152 14.72 -4.58 33.45
CA PHE A 152 16.03 -4.75 32.80
C PHE A 152 15.91 -5.02 31.29
N PRO A 153 16.77 -4.40 30.45
CA PRO A 153 17.81 -3.44 30.83
C PRO A 153 17.21 -2.09 31.26
N CYS A 154 17.83 -1.44 32.25
CA CYS A 154 17.29 -0.19 32.82
C CYS A 154 17.37 1.03 31.89
N SER A 155 18.12 0.91 30.78
CA SER A 155 18.18 1.86 29.68
C SER A 155 18.41 1.07 28.39
N GLY A 156 17.84 1.55 27.28
CA GLY A 156 17.88 0.86 25.99
C GLY A 156 16.90 -0.31 25.90
N GLY A 157 15.95 -0.42 26.83
CA GLY A 157 14.91 -1.44 26.77
C GLY A 157 13.99 -1.21 25.58
N GLU A 158 13.87 -2.22 24.72
CA GLU A 158 13.00 -2.16 23.54
C GLU A 158 11.60 -2.72 23.87
N LEU A 159 10.59 -2.14 23.20
CA LEU A 159 9.25 -2.66 23.10
C LEU A 159 8.84 -2.74 21.64
N ILE A 160 8.32 -3.89 21.22
CA ILE A 160 7.96 -4.14 19.82
C ILE A 160 6.52 -4.64 19.75
N TYR A 161 5.74 -4.02 18.87
CA TYR A 161 4.43 -4.49 18.46
C TYR A 161 4.40 -4.72 16.94
N ARG A 162 3.69 -5.76 16.49
CA ARG A 162 3.48 -6.07 15.07
C ARG A 162 2.00 -6.27 14.80
N ALA A 163 1.44 -5.54 13.83
CA ALA A 163 0.01 -5.53 13.56
C ALA A 163 -0.52 -6.86 12.99
N LEU A 164 0.25 -7.50 12.09
CA LEU A 164 -0.12 -8.79 11.47
C LEU A 164 0.53 -10.01 12.15
N ALA A 165 0.80 -9.94 13.45
CA ALA A 165 1.19 -11.13 14.21
C ALA A 165 -0.03 -12.06 14.42
N PRO A 166 0.17 -13.39 14.50
CA PRO A 166 -0.91 -14.31 14.87
C PRO A 166 -1.63 -13.83 16.15
N PRO A 167 -2.97 -13.85 16.19
CA PRO A 167 -3.91 -14.51 15.27
C PRO A 167 -4.31 -13.71 14.02
N TYR A 168 -3.83 -12.48 13.87
CA TYR A 168 -4.25 -11.54 12.82
C TYR A 168 -3.38 -11.61 11.55
N SER A 169 -2.76 -12.75 11.30
CA SER A 169 -2.03 -12.98 10.05
C SER A 169 -3.01 -13.00 8.88
N ALA A 170 -2.75 -12.18 7.87
CA ALA A 170 -3.48 -12.19 6.62
C ALA A 170 -2.52 -12.51 5.47
N ASP A 171 -2.95 -13.41 4.58
CA ASP A 171 -2.14 -13.77 3.41
C ASP A 171 -2.11 -12.65 2.37
N ASP A 172 -3.24 -11.96 2.17
CA ASP A 172 -3.36 -10.80 1.31
C ASP A 172 -3.34 -9.51 2.14
N PRO A 173 -2.29 -8.66 2.04
CA PRO A 173 -2.19 -7.41 2.79
C PRO A 173 -3.24 -6.36 2.42
N TYR A 174 -4.00 -6.57 1.34
CA TYR A 174 -5.08 -5.67 0.91
C TYR A 174 -6.47 -6.22 1.24
N SER A 175 -6.58 -7.40 1.86
CA SER A 175 -7.88 -7.96 2.25
C SER A 175 -8.59 -7.09 3.30
N PRO A 176 -9.92 -7.15 3.41
CA PRO A 176 -10.67 -6.43 4.45
C PRO A 176 -10.19 -6.74 5.88
N GLU A 177 -9.74 -7.96 6.15
CA GLU A 177 -9.17 -8.38 7.44
C GLU A 177 -7.83 -7.68 7.71
N ALA A 178 -6.93 -7.68 6.72
CA ALA A 178 -5.65 -7.00 6.82
C ALA A 178 -5.83 -5.49 6.98
N GLN A 179 -6.72 -4.88 6.20
CA GLN A 179 -7.02 -3.46 6.26
C GLN A 179 -7.58 -3.05 7.63
N ARG A 180 -8.48 -3.84 8.23
CA ARG A 180 -8.98 -3.58 9.59
C ARG A 180 -7.88 -3.54 10.66
N GLN A 181 -6.78 -4.25 10.44
CA GLN A 181 -5.64 -4.28 11.36
C GLN A 181 -4.54 -3.29 11.01
N LEU A 182 -4.29 -3.01 9.75
CA LEU A 182 -3.21 -2.13 9.30
C LEU A 182 -3.64 -0.66 9.22
N LYS A 183 -4.89 -0.39 8.81
CA LYS A 183 -5.35 0.97 8.53
C LYS A 183 -5.48 1.77 9.82
N VAL A 184 -4.83 2.93 9.89
CA VAL A 184 -4.88 3.84 11.05
C VAL A 184 -4.91 5.30 10.59
N THR A 185 -5.52 6.14 11.44
CA THR A 185 -5.48 7.62 11.34
C THR A 185 -4.77 8.22 12.55
N ASN A 186 -4.84 7.57 13.72
CA ASN A 186 -4.11 7.98 14.91
C ASN A 186 -3.55 6.77 15.65
N LEU A 187 -2.44 6.99 16.35
CA LEU A 187 -1.85 6.03 17.29
C LEU A 187 -1.66 6.70 18.64
N ARG A 188 -1.99 5.98 19.72
CA ARG A 188 -1.82 6.46 21.08
C ARG A 188 -1.17 5.40 21.95
N VAL A 189 -0.15 5.82 22.69
CA VAL A 189 0.54 5.02 23.69
C VAL A 189 0.21 5.59 25.06
N GLN A 190 -0.42 4.80 25.92
CA GLN A 190 -0.70 5.19 27.31
C GLN A 190 0.29 4.49 28.25
N LEU A 191 1.17 5.25 28.89
CA LEU A 191 2.06 4.77 29.94
C LEU A 191 1.28 4.84 31.26
N LEU A 192 1.03 3.70 31.90
CA LEU A 192 0.10 3.63 33.04
C LEU A 192 0.78 3.47 34.40
N LYS A 193 1.94 2.78 34.43
CA LYS A 193 2.65 2.50 35.66
C LYS A 193 4.15 2.56 35.44
N TRP A 194 4.81 3.50 36.11
CA TRP A 194 6.26 3.62 36.13
C TRP A 194 6.88 2.50 36.99
N GLN A 195 8.13 2.14 36.72
CA GLN A 195 8.89 1.23 37.58
C GLN A 195 10.35 1.67 37.71
N PRO A 196 10.96 1.44 38.89
CA PRO A 196 12.38 1.73 39.11
C PRO A 196 13.28 0.70 38.42
N CYS A 197 14.55 1.06 38.28
CA CYS A 197 15.59 0.09 37.96
C CYS A 197 15.80 -0.84 39.18
N LEU A 198 15.75 -2.16 38.98
CA LEU A 198 15.83 -3.17 40.04
C LEU A 198 17.29 -3.59 40.37
N CYS A 199 18.28 -2.72 40.13
CA CYS A 199 19.67 -3.04 40.40
C CYS A 199 19.98 -3.03 41.91
N HIS A 200 20.96 -3.83 42.33
CA HIS A 200 21.39 -3.86 43.73
C HIS A 200 22.27 -2.63 44.02
N SER A 201 21.78 -1.71 44.86
CA SER A 201 22.58 -0.59 45.39
C SER A 201 23.31 -1.04 46.66
N SER A 202 24.63 -0.92 46.68
CA SER A 202 25.43 -1.07 47.92
C SER A 202 25.25 0.11 48.88
N ASP A 203 24.67 1.22 48.40
CA ASP A 203 24.41 2.44 49.16
C ASP A 203 22.89 2.51 49.47
N VAL A 204 22.52 1.98 50.63
CA VAL A 204 21.11 1.80 51.09
C VAL A 204 20.57 3.09 51.74
N SER A 205 21.39 4.14 51.85
CA SER A 205 21.15 5.25 52.77
C SER A 205 20.43 6.47 52.18
N ARG A 206 20.20 6.55 50.86
CA ARG A 206 19.48 7.68 50.24
C ARG A 206 18.35 7.17 49.36
N LYS A 207 17.10 7.54 49.71
CA LYS A 207 15.93 7.37 48.82
C LYS A 207 16.27 8.01 47.47
N PRO A 208 16.00 7.33 46.33
CA PRO A 208 16.25 7.91 45.02
C PRO A 208 15.35 9.14 44.82
N GLN A 209 15.91 10.35 44.93
CA GLN A 209 15.22 11.61 44.57
C GLN A 209 15.43 11.90 43.08
N HIS A 210 14.41 12.38 42.37
CA HIS A 210 14.52 12.80 40.96
C HIS A 210 14.68 11.69 39.90
N PHE A 211 14.18 10.47 40.16
CA PHE A 211 14.25 9.34 39.22
C PHE A 211 12.91 8.96 38.58
N MET A 212 11.79 9.46 39.10
CA MET A 212 10.46 9.05 38.65
C MET A 212 10.02 9.85 37.43
N HIS A 213 10.52 9.46 36.26
CA HIS A 213 10.13 10.00 34.96
C HIS A 213 10.15 8.89 33.89
N TYR A 214 9.38 9.09 32.83
CA TYR A 214 9.50 8.31 31.60
C TYR A 214 10.49 9.00 30.65
N ALA A 215 11.31 8.21 29.96
CA ALA A 215 12.18 8.73 28.92
C ALA A 215 12.29 7.76 27.75
N ILE A 216 12.17 8.27 26.52
CA ILE A 216 12.16 7.50 25.28
C ILE A 216 13.17 8.11 24.31
N TYR A 217 14.15 7.31 23.88
CA TYR A 217 15.08 7.67 22.82
C TYR A 217 14.33 7.76 21.49
N ASP A 218 13.66 6.67 21.08
CA ASP A 218 13.08 6.56 19.74
C ASP A 218 11.66 6.00 19.78
N LEU A 219 10.76 6.63 19.03
CA LEU A 219 9.42 6.15 18.69
C LEU A 219 9.35 5.90 17.18
N ILE A 220 9.49 4.63 16.79
CA ILE A 220 9.54 4.23 15.39
C ILE A 220 8.21 3.58 15.02
N VAL A 221 7.40 4.32 14.27
CA VAL A 221 6.10 3.89 13.76
C VAL A 221 6.27 3.44 12.31
N LYS A 222 6.55 2.16 12.07
CA LYS A 222 6.76 1.64 10.71
C LYS A 222 5.44 1.51 9.96
N GLY A 223 5.35 2.13 8.80
CA GLY A 223 4.17 2.09 7.95
C GLY A 223 4.39 2.58 6.53
N SER A 224 3.31 2.67 5.76
CA SER A 224 3.27 3.20 4.40
C SER A 224 1.96 3.92 4.14
N CYS A 225 1.88 4.71 3.08
CA CYS A 225 0.59 5.15 2.56
C CYS A 225 -0.29 3.95 2.21
N PHE A 226 -1.60 4.16 2.35
CA PHE A 226 -2.64 3.18 2.05
C PHE A 226 -3.26 3.50 0.68
N CYS A 227 -3.06 2.61 -0.31
CA CYS A 227 -3.47 2.82 -1.70
C CYS A 227 -4.18 1.62 -2.33
N ASN A 228 -4.69 0.69 -1.52
CA ASN A 228 -5.36 -0.55 -1.97
C ASN A 228 -4.55 -1.38 -3.00
N GLY A 229 -3.22 -1.22 -3.02
CA GLY A 229 -2.33 -1.89 -3.98
C GLY A 229 -2.30 -1.30 -5.39
N HIS A 230 -2.92 -0.14 -5.61
CA HIS A 230 -2.94 0.56 -6.90
C HIS A 230 -1.99 1.77 -6.99
N ALA A 231 -1.02 1.89 -6.07
CA ALA A 231 0.04 2.89 -6.18
C ALA A 231 1.33 2.39 -5.50
N ASP A 232 2.47 2.83 -6.04
CA ASP A 232 3.81 2.54 -5.54
C ASP A 232 4.51 3.76 -4.91
N HIS A 233 3.94 4.95 -5.10
CA HIS A 233 4.43 6.20 -4.54
C HIS A 233 3.30 7.13 -4.12
N CYS A 234 3.61 8.02 -3.18
CA CYS A 234 2.66 8.91 -2.54
C CYS A 234 3.24 10.32 -2.41
N VAL A 235 2.37 11.30 -2.56
CA VAL A 235 2.66 12.74 -2.45
C VAL A 235 1.97 13.31 -1.22
N ALA A 236 2.36 14.53 -0.83
CA ALA A 236 1.78 15.20 0.33
C ALA A 236 0.24 15.27 0.22
N ALA A 237 -0.45 14.95 1.31
CA ALA A 237 -1.89 15.11 1.38
C ALA A 237 -2.26 16.60 1.50
N ASP A 238 -3.48 16.92 1.11
CA ASP A 238 -3.97 18.30 1.10
C ASP A 238 -3.95 18.89 2.52
N GLY A 239 -3.43 20.11 2.65
CA GLY A 239 -3.30 20.79 3.95
C GLY A 239 -2.13 20.30 4.85
N PHE A 240 -1.37 19.29 4.45
CA PHE A 240 -0.22 18.82 5.23
C PHE A 240 0.90 19.86 5.27
N ARG A 241 1.24 20.34 6.48
CA ARG A 241 2.38 21.21 6.73
C ARG A 241 3.46 20.46 7.51
N GLN A 242 4.55 20.13 6.85
CA GLN A 242 5.69 19.51 7.50
C GLN A 242 6.27 20.43 8.58
N VAL A 243 6.62 19.86 9.74
CA VAL A 243 7.38 20.57 10.77
C VAL A 243 8.76 20.91 10.18
N LYS A 244 8.97 22.18 9.79
CA LYS A 244 10.21 22.66 9.14
C LYS A 244 11.41 22.48 10.07
N LYS A 245 12.23 21.45 9.83
CA LYS A 245 13.62 21.36 10.31
C LYS A 245 14.51 20.88 9.17
N MET A 246 15.63 21.57 9.00
CA MET A 246 16.64 21.33 7.97
C MET A 246 17.16 19.88 8.08
N GLY A 247 17.09 19.10 6.99
CA GLY A 247 17.69 17.77 6.90
C GLY A 247 16.76 16.54 6.98
N MET A 248 15.43 16.69 7.15
CA MET A 248 14.50 15.55 7.10
C MET A 248 14.21 15.12 5.66
N ARG A 249 14.94 14.12 5.13
CA ARG A 249 14.84 13.70 3.71
C ARG A 249 13.91 12.51 3.41
N HIS A 250 13.13 12.00 4.38
CA HIS A 250 12.37 10.75 4.22
C HIS A 250 11.00 10.74 4.91
N VAL A 251 10.18 11.78 4.71
CA VAL A 251 8.79 11.79 5.20
C VAL A 251 7.97 10.80 4.37
N VAL A 252 7.12 10.01 5.03
CA VAL A 252 6.13 9.16 4.35
C VAL A 252 4.88 10.00 4.13
N HIS A 253 4.57 10.31 2.87
CA HIS A 253 3.36 11.04 2.50
C HIS A 253 2.16 10.11 2.33
N GLY A 254 0.93 10.65 2.40
CA GLY A 254 -0.31 9.87 2.47
C GLY A 254 -1.22 9.86 1.24
N ARG A 255 -1.10 10.82 0.31
CA ARG A 255 -1.97 10.87 -0.89
C ARG A 255 -1.37 10.02 -2.01
N CYS A 256 -2.14 9.05 -2.49
CA CYS A 256 -1.68 8.10 -3.49
C CYS A 256 -1.62 8.73 -4.89
N VAL A 257 -0.60 8.35 -5.66
CA VAL A 257 -0.58 8.59 -7.11
C VAL A 257 -1.09 7.31 -7.78
N CYS A 258 -2.40 7.29 -8.01
CA CYS A 258 -3.11 6.09 -8.42
C CYS A 258 -2.72 5.61 -9.83
N LYS A 259 -2.64 4.29 -9.97
CA LYS A 259 -2.46 3.52 -11.21
C LYS A 259 -3.68 2.63 -11.43
N HIS A 260 -3.60 1.69 -12.38
CA HIS A 260 -4.66 0.68 -12.61
C HIS A 260 -6.04 1.30 -12.88
N HIS A 261 -6.04 2.51 -13.45
CA HIS A 261 -7.25 3.32 -13.71
C HIS A 261 -8.14 3.55 -12.49
N THR A 262 -7.52 3.61 -11.30
CA THR A 262 -8.18 3.98 -10.05
C THR A 262 -8.01 5.47 -9.76
N ALA A 263 -8.84 5.98 -8.86
CA ALA A 263 -8.88 7.38 -8.46
C ALA A 263 -9.24 7.52 -6.96
N GLY A 264 -9.15 8.76 -6.47
CA GLY A 264 -9.32 9.10 -5.06
C GLY A 264 -8.01 9.10 -4.26
N HIS A 265 -8.06 9.58 -3.02
CA HIS A 265 -6.86 9.77 -2.19
C HIS A 265 -6.13 8.46 -1.86
N HIS A 266 -6.88 7.35 -1.86
CA HIS A 266 -6.41 5.99 -1.54
C HIS A 266 -6.69 4.99 -2.66
N CYS A 267 -6.98 5.47 -3.87
CA CYS A 267 -7.30 4.60 -5.02
C CYS A 267 -8.50 3.68 -4.77
N HIS A 268 -9.53 4.20 -4.08
CA HIS A 268 -10.67 3.43 -3.56
C HIS A 268 -11.88 3.43 -4.50
N HIS A 269 -11.78 4.08 -5.66
CA HIS A 269 -12.80 4.03 -6.71
C HIS A 269 -12.12 4.01 -8.08
N CYS A 270 -12.87 3.67 -9.13
CA CYS A 270 -12.37 3.71 -10.51
C CYS A 270 -12.37 5.14 -11.06
N ALA A 271 -11.48 5.42 -12.01
CA ALA A 271 -11.50 6.68 -12.76
C ALA A 271 -12.82 6.82 -13.53
N ALA A 272 -13.21 8.05 -13.84
CA ALA A 272 -14.58 8.38 -14.28
C ALA A 272 -15.09 7.57 -15.49
N LEU A 273 -14.23 7.19 -16.45
CA LEU A 273 -14.59 6.40 -17.62
C LEU A 273 -14.26 4.89 -17.49
N TYR A 274 -14.00 4.41 -16.28
CA TYR A 274 -13.47 3.05 -16.02
C TYR A 274 -14.37 2.22 -15.09
N ASN A 275 -15.68 2.46 -15.13
CA ASN A 275 -16.69 1.79 -14.30
C ASN A 275 -17.39 0.62 -15.02
N ASP A 276 -16.73 -0.06 -15.97
CA ASP A 276 -17.33 -1.18 -16.72
C ASP A 276 -17.41 -2.49 -15.91
N LYS A 277 -16.74 -2.52 -14.75
CA LYS A 277 -16.80 -3.62 -13.77
C LYS A 277 -16.64 -3.03 -12.37
N PRO A 278 -17.06 -3.74 -11.30
CA PRO A 278 -16.94 -3.23 -9.95
C PRO A 278 -15.48 -3.07 -9.53
N TRP A 279 -15.18 -2.01 -8.78
CA TRP A 279 -13.86 -1.76 -8.18
C TRP A 279 -13.47 -2.88 -7.21
N GLN A 280 -12.20 -3.25 -7.20
CA GLN A 280 -11.61 -4.19 -6.25
C GLN A 280 -10.17 -3.77 -5.93
N ALA A 281 -9.75 -3.93 -4.68
CA ALA A 281 -8.35 -3.76 -4.31
C ALA A 281 -7.46 -4.78 -5.06
N ALA A 282 -6.20 -4.44 -5.31
CA ALA A 282 -5.24 -5.39 -5.85
C ALA A 282 -5.02 -6.55 -4.85
N ASN A 283 -4.64 -7.72 -5.35
CA ASN A 283 -4.38 -8.88 -4.50
C ASN A 283 -2.88 -9.06 -4.31
N GLY A 284 -2.40 -8.87 -3.08
CA GLY A 284 -0.97 -8.97 -2.77
C GLY A 284 -0.45 -10.41 -2.72
N LYS A 285 -1.32 -11.41 -2.56
CA LYS A 285 -0.97 -12.84 -2.54
C LYS A 285 -0.79 -13.39 -3.95
N THR A 286 -1.67 -13.03 -4.89
CA THR A 286 -1.59 -13.51 -6.28
C THR A 286 -0.81 -12.55 -7.18
N GLY A 287 -0.66 -11.29 -6.76
CA GLY A 287 -0.12 -10.22 -7.59
C GLY A 287 -1.11 -9.68 -8.61
N ALA A 288 -2.38 -10.10 -8.57
CA ALA A 288 -3.40 -9.62 -9.50
C ALA A 288 -3.66 -8.12 -9.26
N PRO A 289 -3.51 -7.26 -10.28
CA PRO A 289 -3.63 -5.81 -10.12
C PRO A 289 -5.07 -5.33 -9.90
N ASN A 290 -6.07 -6.14 -10.31
CA ASN A 290 -7.49 -5.83 -10.25
C ASN A 290 -7.84 -4.43 -10.79
N GLU A 291 -7.24 -4.07 -11.93
CA GLU A 291 -7.42 -2.76 -12.53
C GLU A 291 -8.85 -2.51 -13.01
N CYS A 292 -9.27 -1.25 -12.95
CA CYS A 292 -10.58 -0.82 -13.42
C CYS A 292 -10.69 -0.94 -14.96
N LYS A 293 -11.90 -1.23 -15.45
CA LYS A 293 -12.14 -1.54 -16.87
C LYS A 293 -12.85 -0.38 -17.55
N LYS A 294 -12.30 0.07 -18.69
CA LYS A 294 -12.83 1.21 -19.46
C LYS A 294 -14.23 0.90 -20.01
N CYS A 295 -15.16 1.83 -19.84
CA CYS A 295 -16.48 1.78 -20.47
C CYS A 295 -16.39 1.99 -21.98
N LYS A 296 -17.26 1.30 -22.72
CA LYS A 296 -17.38 1.44 -24.17
C LYS A 296 -18.40 2.52 -24.50
N CYS A 297 -17.96 3.77 -24.59
CA CYS A 297 -18.84 4.91 -24.92
C CYS A 297 -18.65 5.43 -26.34
N ASN A 298 -17.98 4.65 -27.20
CA ASN A 298 -17.66 4.99 -28.59
C ASN A 298 -16.96 6.34 -28.80
N GLY A 299 -16.42 6.99 -27.75
CA GLY A 299 -15.82 8.33 -27.85
C GLY A 299 -16.82 9.49 -27.73
N HIS A 300 -18.03 9.22 -27.24
CA HIS A 300 -19.07 10.24 -27.02
C HIS A 300 -19.40 10.46 -25.53
N ALA A 301 -18.61 9.92 -24.61
CA ALA A 301 -18.74 10.24 -23.19
C ALA A 301 -17.38 10.17 -22.48
N ASP A 302 -17.25 10.99 -21.44
CA ASP A 302 -16.02 11.20 -20.68
C ASP A 302 -16.13 10.53 -19.29
N THR A 303 -17.35 10.18 -18.89
CA THR A 303 -17.69 9.49 -17.65
C THR A 303 -18.69 8.36 -17.92
N CYS A 304 -18.68 7.38 -17.03
CA CYS A 304 -19.67 6.31 -16.97
C CYS A 304 -19.85 5.86 -15.53
N HIS A 305 -20.97 5.21 -15.24
CA HIS A 305 -21.20 4.52 -13.97
C HIS A 305 -21.36 3.02 -14.17
N PHE A 306 -21.25 2.28 -13.07
CA PHE A 306 -21.48 0.85 -13.05
C PHE A 306 -22.96 0.57 -12.78
N ASP A 307 -23.54 -0.28 -13.62
CA ASP A 307 -24.90 -0.78 -13.51
C ASP A 307 -24.88 -2.29 -13.22
N LEU A 308 -25.56 -2.69 -12.14
CA LEU A 308 -25.56 -4.08 -11.67
C LEU A 308 -26.45 -4.98 -12.53
N ASP A 309 -27.58 -4.47 -13.03
CA ASP A 309 -28.52 -5.27 -13.83
C ASP A 309 -27.87 -5.66 -15.16
N GLU A 310 -27.15 -4.72 -15.77
CA GLU A 310 -26.37 -4.92 -16.99
C GLU A 310 -25.18 -5.86 -16.78
N TRP A 311 -24.51 -5.74 -15.63
CA TRP A 311 -23.44 -6.67 -15.25
C TRP A 311 -23.95 -8.11 -15.17
N LEU A 312 -25.10 -8.33 -14.54
CA LEU A 312 -25.72 -9.65 -14.42
C LEU A 312 -26.22 -10.14 -15.78
N ALA A 313 -26.87 -9.27 -16.58
CA ALA A 313 -27.37 -9.59 -17.92
C ALA A 313 -26.25 -10.02 -18.88
N SER A 314 -25.05 -9.42 -18.75
CA SER A 314 -23.88 -9.79 -19.56
C SER A 314 -23.14 -11.05 -19.05
N GLY A 315 -23.61 -11.69 -17.98
CA GLY A 315 -22.93 -12.84 -17.38
C GLY A 315 -21.64 -12.46 -16.65
N ASN A 316 -21.64 -11.33 -15.95
CA ASN A 316 -20.50 -10.76 -15.23
C ASN A 316 -19.32 -10.34 -16.13
N LEU A 317 -19.61 -9.80 -17.32
CA LEU A 317 -18.59 -9.40 -18.30
C LEU A 317 -18.45 -7.87 -18.46
N SER A 318 -19.56 -7.14 -18.47
CA SER A 318 -19.64 -5.69 -18.68
C SER A 318 -20.86 -5.11 -17.96
N GLY A 319 -20.69 -4.02 -17.25
CA GLY A 319 -21.78 -3.30 -16.57
C GLY A 319 -21.68 -1.79 -16.72
N GLY A 320 -20.84 -1.29 -17.62
CA GLY A 320 -20.66 0.16 -17.79
C GLY A 320 -21.82 0.79 -18.56
N ALA A 321 -22.38 1.87 -18.01
CA ALA A 321 -23.34 2.75 -18.66
C ALA A 321 -22.78 4.16 -18.79
N CYS A 322 -22.74 4.69 -20.00
CA CYS A 322 -22.14 5.99 -20.32
C CYS A 322 -23.04 7.14 -19.88
N ASP A 323 -22.45 8.17 -19.29
CA ASP A 323 -23.20 9.35 -18.86
C ASP A 323 -23.14 10.43 -19.94
N HIS A 324 -24.22 11.20 -20.10
CA HIS A 324 -24.26 12.42 -20.91
C HIS A 324 -23.71 12.24 -22.34
N CYS A 325 -24.23 11.27 -23.09
CA CYS A 325 -23.84 11.03 -24.48
C CYS A 325 -23.84 12.31 -25.32
N GLN A 326 -22.64 12.65 -25.81
CA GLN A 326 -22.33 13.82 -26.62
C GLN A 326 -22.59 13.54 -28.10
N HIS A 327 -22.33 14.53 -28.97
CA HIS A 327 -22.38 14.34 -30.43
C HIS A 327 -23.73 13.81 -30.95
N ASN A 328 -24.84 14.18 -30.29
CA ASN A 328 -26.20 13.75 -30.58
C ASN A 328 -26.40 12.22 -30.58
N THR A 329 -25.60 11.52 -29.77
CA THR A 329 -25.73 10.08 -29.56
C THR A 329 -26.56 9.74 -28.32
N GLU A 330 -27.09 8.54 -28.26
CA GLU A 330 -27.84 7.98 -27.14
C GLU A 330 -27.65 6.46 -27.05
N GLY A 331 -28.34 5.87 -26.08
CA GLY A 331 -28.14 4.48 -25.67
C GLY A 331 -27.02 4.36 -24.64
N GLN A 332 -26.96 3.20 -24.00
CA GLN A 332 -26.06 2.91 -22.89
C GLN A 332 -24.58 3.10 -23.24
N HIS A 333 -24.19 2.84 -24.49
CA HIS A 333 -22.82 2.94 -25.00
C HIS A 333 -22.66 4.11 -25.99
N CYS A 334 -23.63 5.02 -26.02
CA CYS A 334 -23.69 6.11 -26.99
C CYS A 334 -23.58 5.60 -28.44
N GLN A 335 -24.22 4.47 -28.72
CA GLN A 335 -24.12 3.74 -29.99
C GLN A 335 -25.23 4.09 -30.98
N LEU A 336 -26.28 4.77 -30.52
CA LEU A 336 -27.43 5.19 -31.33
C LEU A 336 -27.40 6.71 -31.52
N CYS A 337 -28.09 7.21 -32.55
CA CYS A 337 -28.33 8.64 -32.71
C CYS A 337 -29.64 9.03 -32.04
N LYS A 338 -29.68 10.20 -31.40
CA LYS A 338 -30.88 10.76 -30.78
C LYS A 338 -32.01 10.95 -31.81
N PRO A 339 -33.28 10.92 -31.40
CA PRO A 339 -34.39 11.30 -32.25
C PRO A 339 -34.15 12.65 -32.94
N GLY A 340 -34.39 12.71 -34.25
CA GLY A 340 -34.06 13.87 -35.09
C GLY A 340 -32.64 13.84 -35.69
N PHE A 341 -31.87 12.78 -35.44
CA PHE A 341 -30.59 12.49 -36.08
C PHE A 341 -30.58 11.06 -36.63
N TYR A 342 -29.74 10.81 -37.62
CA TYR A 342 -29.51 9.50 -38.22
C TYR A 342 -28.03 9.19 -38.37
N ARG A 343 -27.70 7.90 -38.49
CA ARG A 343 -26.33 7.41 -38.62
C ARG A 343 -25.78 7.68 -40.02
N ASP A 344 -24.65 8.40 -40.11
CA ASP A 344 -23.95 8.58 -41.39
C ASP A 344 -23.05 7.37 -41.72
N PRO A 345 -23.43 6.49 -42.68
CA PRO A 345 -22.69 5.27 -42.97
C PRO A 345 -21.24 5.51 -43.45
N GLN A 346 -20.90 6.72 -43.90
CA GLN A 346 -19.55 7.08 -44.36
C GLN A 346 -18.60 7.46 -43.22
N ARG A 347 -19.13 7.71 -42.02
CA ARG A 347 -18.33 8.06 -40.83
C ARG A 347 -18.16 6.86 -39.92
N PRO A 348 -17.02 6.69 -39.21
CA PRO A 348 -16.92 5.70 -38.14
C PRO A 348 -17.84 6.10 -36.97
N LEU A 349 -18.28 5.11 -36.18
CA LEU A 349 -19.19 5.37 -35.05
C LEU A 349 -18.60 6.40 -34.08
N SER A 350 -17.29 6.38 -33.86
CA SER A 350 -16.59 7.28 -32.94
C SER A 350 -16.36 8.71 -33.44
N ALA A 351 -16.76 9.02 -34.67
CA ALA A 351 -16.62 10.38 -35.20
C ALA A 351 -17.57 11.35 -34.48
N ARG A 352 -17.11 12.58 -34.24
CA ARG A 352 -17.94 13.62 -33.59
C ARG A 352 -19.17 14.00 -34.42
N ASP A 353 -19.13 13.74 -35.72
CA ASP A 353 -20.20 13.95 -36.70
C ASP A 353 -20.80 12.62 -37.20
N ALA A 354 -20.71 11.53 -36.42
CA ALA A 354 -21.30 10.23 -36.78
C ALA A 354 -22.84 10.26 -36.89
N CYS A 355 -23.49 11.21 -36.22
CA CYS A 355 -24.92 11.46 -36.25
C CYS A 355 -25.24 12.76 -36.98
N LYS A 356 -25.96 12.66 -38.10
CA LYS A 356 -26.35 13.78 -38.95
C LYS A 356 -27.82 14.16 -38.70
N ALA A 357 -28.11 15.45 -38.67
CA ALA A 357 -29.46 15.93 -38.42
C ALA A 357 -30.42 15.52 -39.56
N CYS A 358 -31.64 15.12 -39.20
CA CYS A 358 -32.71 14.91 -40.17
C CYS A 358 -33.03 16.22 -40.89
N SER A 359 -33.28 16.15 -42.20
CA SER A 359 -33.69 17.30 -43.02
C SER A 359 -35.10 17.10 -43.57
N CYS A 360 -36.04 16.67 -42.72
CA CYS A 360 -37.43 16.41 -43.09
C CYS A 360 -38.20 17.70 -43.35
N HIS A 361 -38.88 17.80 -44.49
CA HIS A 361 -39.66 18.97 -44.85
C HIS A 361 -40.89 19.10 -43.95
N PRO A 362 -41.07 20.22 -43.21
CA PRO A 362 -42.07 20.32 -42.14
C PRO A 362 -43.52 20.17 -42.64
N VAL A 363 -43.79 20.53 -43.90
CA VAL A 363 -45.12 20.40 -44.51
C VAL A 363 -45.34 19.02 -45.13
N GLY A 364 -44.29 18.44 -45.72
CA GLY A 364 -44.40 17.25 -46.58
C GLY A 364 -44.20 15.94 -45.84
N SER A 365 -43.50 15.97 -44.70
CA SER A 365 -43.36 14.82 -43.81
C SER A 365 -44.63 14.58 -43.01
N ALA A 366 -44.98 13.32 -42.82
CA ALA A 366 -46.06 12.89 -41.96
C ALA A 366 -45.62 13.01 -40.50
N SER A 367 -46.41 13.72 -39.67
CA SER A 367 -46.23 13.64 -38.21
C SER A 367 -46.79 12.31 -37.73
N LEU A 368 -45.91 11.42 -37.28
CA LEU A 368 -46.33 10.24 -36.52
C LEU A 368 -46.73 10.71 -35.11
N HIS A 369 -47.86 10.19 -34.60
CA HIS A 369 -48.48 10.63 -33.36
C HIS A 369 -47.53 10.61 -32.16
N PHE A 370 -47.66 11.63 -31.28
CA PHE A 370 -46.97 11.89 -30.00
C PHE A 370 -45.63 12.67 -30.01
N GLY A 371 -45.22 13.28 -31.13
CA GLY A 371 -44.06 14.18 -31.17
C GLY A 371 -44.30 15.46 -31.99
N THR A 372 -43.72 16.60 -31.56
CA THR A 372 -43.87 17.90 -32.22
C THR A 372 -42.94 18.11 -33.43
N ASN A 373 -42.00 17.20 -33.70
CA ASN A 373 -41.03 17.29 -34.81
C ASN A 373 -41.07 16.01 -35.68
N ALA A 374 -40.97 16.16 -37.00
CA ALA A 374 -40.82 15.03 -37.92
C ALA A 374 -39.44 14.37 -37.76
N THR A 375 -39.41 13.14 -37.26
CA THR A 375 -38.20 12.32 -37.15
C THR A 375 -37.96 11.55 -38.46
N CYS A 376 -36.69 11.40 -38.85
CA CYS A 376 -36.29 10.50 -39.92
C CYS A 376 -35.91 9.12 -39.37
N ASP A 377 -35.82 8.12 -40.25
CA ASP A 377 -35.31 6.79 -39.91
C ASP A 377 -33.85 6.90 -39.41
N PRO A 378 -33.53 6.40 -38.20
CA PRO A 378 -32.19 6.51 -37.62
C PRO A 378 -31.08 5.80 -38.41
N ALA A 379 -31.40 4.83 -39.28
CA ALA A 379 -30.42 4.05 -40.02
C ALA A 379 -29.99 4.71 -41.34
N ASN A 380 -30.89 5.40 -42.04
CA ASN A 380 -30.63 5.94 -43.38
C ASN A 380 -30.99 7.43 -43.55
N GLY A 381 -31.74 8.02 -42.63
CA GLY A 381 -32.15 9.42 -42.68
C GLY A 381 -33.40 9.71 -43.51
N ASP A 382 -34.13 8.69 -43.96
CA ASP A 382 -35.34 8.86 -44.76
C ASP A 382 -36.50 9.36 -43.91
N CYS A 383 -37.19 10.37 -44.42
CA CYS A 383 -38.36 10.95 -43.77
C CYS A 383 -39.63 10.21 -44.20
N ALA A 384 -40.56 10.01 -43.27
CA ALA A 384 -41.88 9.48 -43.60
C ALA A 384 -42.69 10.56 -44.35
N CYS A 385 -42.97 10.35 -45.64
CA CYS A 385 -43.67 11.34 -46.46
C CYS A 385 -45.19 11.17 -46.45
N LYS A 386 -45.92 12.28 -46.58
CA LYS A 386 -47.38 12.28 -46.79
C LYS A 386 -47.75 11.69 -48.17
N PRO A 387 -49.01 11.30 -48.39
CA PRO A 387 -49.46 10.77 -49.68
C PRO A 387 -49.09 11.67 -50.87
N GLY A 388 -48.56 11.07 -51.94
CA GLY A 388 -48.17 11.80 -53.16
C GLY A 388 -46.89 12.64 -53.05
N ILE A 389 -46.19 12.63 -51.91
CA ILE A 389 -44.90 13.31 -51.70
C ILE A 389 -43.77 12.26 -51.72
N ALA A 390 -42.60 12.62 -52.28
CA ALA A 390 -41.45 11.74 -52.42
C ALA A 390 -40.12 12.45 -52.08
N GLY A 391 -39.02 11.68 -52.12
CA GLY A 391 -37.67 12.12 -51.78
C GLY A 391 -37.31 11.85 -50.32
N PRO A 392 -36.01 11.75 -49.98
CA PRO A 392 -35.55 11.45 -48.62
C PRO A 392 -35.94 12.53 -47.61
N HIS A 393 -36.28 13.73 -48.10
CA HIS A 393 -36.65 14.91 -47.31
C HIS A 393 -38.13 15.28 -47.42
N CYS A 394 -38.94 14.55 -48.20
CA CYS A 394 -40.36 14.85 -48.41
C CYS A 394 -40.65 16.28 -48.92
N ASP A 395 -39.80 16.79 -49.79
CA ASP A 395 -39.77 18.17 -50.27
C ASP A 395 -40.31 18.34 -51.70
N LYS A 396 -40.74 17.26 -52.35
CA LYS A 396 -41.26 17.28 -53.71
C LYS A 396 -42.42 16.30 -53.91
N CYS A 397 -43.28 16.58 -54.89
CA CYS A 397 -44.30 15.62 -55.31
C CYS A 397 -43.65 14.39 -55.95
N MET A 398 -44.28 13.23 -55.74
CA MET A 398 -43.97 12.01 -56.44
C MET A 398 -44.26 12.18 -57.94
N VAL A 399 -43.56 11.42 -58.79
CA VAL A 399 -43.87 11.39 -60.23
C VAL A 399 -45.35 11.02 -60.43
N GLY A 400 -46.06 11.81 -61.25
CA GLY A 400 -47.51 11.67 -61.46
C GLY A 400 -48.39 12.39 -60.42
N TYR A 401 -47.81 13.24 -59.56
CA TYR A 401 -48.52 14.06 -58.60
C TYR A 401 -48.12 15.54 -58.71
N TRP A 402 -49.02 16.46 -58.32
CA TRP A 402 -48.81 17.90 -58.39
C TRP A 402 -49.39 18.66 -57.19
N GLY A 403 -49.00 19.93 -57.03
CA GLY A 403 -49.59 20.85 -56.07
C GLY A 403 -49.20 20.54 -54.62
N PHE A 404 -47.89 20.57 -54.32
CA PHE A 404 -47.33 20.31 -52.98
C PHE A 404 -48.02 21.15 -51.90
N GLY A 405 -48.51 20.51 -50.84
CA GLY A 405 -49.17 21.21 -49.75
C GLY A 405 -49.34 20.41 -48.47
N ARG A 406 -50.09 21.00 -47.52
CA ARG A 406 -50.28 20.47 -46.16
C ARG A 406 -50.87 19.05 -46.09
N TYR A 407 -51.56 18.61 -47.14
CA TYR A 407 -52.24 17.31 -47.23
C TYR A 407 -51.55 16.31 -48.16
N GLY A 408 -50.35 16.63 -48.67
CA GLY A 408 -49.69 15.84 -49.70
C GLY A 408 -49.72 16.52 -51.06
N CYS A 409 -49.57 15.74 -52.12
CA CYS A 409 -49.80 16.16 -53.50
C CYS A 409 -51.02 15.45 -54.09
N LYS A 410 -51.65 16.06 -55.09
CA LYS A 410 -52.80 15.48 -55.79
C LYS A 410 -52.33 14.62 -56.96
N PRO A 411 -52.95 13.46 -57.24
CA PRO A 411 -52.63 12.69 -58.43
C PRO A 411 -52.99 13.50 -59.68
N CYS A 412 -52.18 13.37 -60.73
CA CYS A 412 -52.43 13.99 -62.02
C CYS A 412 -53.44 13.20 -62.83
N ASP A 413 -54.32 13.91 -63.54
CA ASP A 413 -55.28 13.31 -64.47
C ASP A 413 -54.69 13.27 -65.88
N CYS A 414 -53.56 12.57 -66.01
CA CYS A 414 -52.77 12.49 -67.24
C CYS A 414 -52.47 11.02 -67.57
N ALA A 415 -52.40 10.69 -68.87
CA ALA A 415 -51.95 9.36 -69.32
C ALA A 415 -50.43 9.11 -69.13
N GLY A 416 -49.68 10.13 -68.67
CA GLY A 416 -48.23 10.12 -68.44
C GLY A 416 -47.83 11.02 -67.26
N SER A 417 -46.57 11.46 -67.22
CA SER A 417 -46.11 12.39 -66.16
C SER A 417 -46.73 13.78 -66.32
N CYS A 418 -46.78 14.55 -65.25
CA CYS A 418 -47.29 15.92 -65.20
C CYS A 418 -46.25 16.84 -64.56
N ASP A 419 -46.40 18.15 -64.78
CA ASP A 419 -45.61 19.17 -64.11
C ASP A 419 -46.01 19.23 -62.61
N PRO A 420 -45.06 19.12 -61.67
CA PRO A 420 -45.35 19.01 -60.24
C PRO A 420 -45.91 20.29 -59.62
N LEU A 421 -45.85 21.44 -60.30
CA LEU A 421 -46.31 22.73 -59.80
C LEU A 421 -47.71 23.08 -60.33
N THR A 422 -47.93 22.88 -61.63
CA THR A 422 -49.14 23.27 -62.36
C THR A 422 -50.13 22.13 -62.56
N GLY A 423 -49.65 20.88 -62.61
CA GLY A 423 -50.45 19.70 -62.95
C GLY A 423 -50.58 19.43 -64.45
N ASP A 424 -49.94 20.24 -65.30
CA ASP A 424 -50.02 20.11 -66.76
C ASP A 424 -49.35 18.82 -67.27
N CYS A 425 -49.97 18.11 -68.21
CA CYS A 425 -49.45 16.84 -68.70
C CYS A 425 -48.19 17.01 -69.56
N ILE A 426 -47.13 16.26 -69.23
CA ILE A 426 -45.87 16.21 -69.97
C ILE A 426 -45.94 15.05 -70.97
N SER A 427 -46.00 15.35 -72.27
CA SER A 427 -45.94 14.32 -73.32
C SER A 427 -44.49 13.88 -73.54
N SER A 428 -44.11 12.71 -73.02
CA SER A 428 -42.78 12.15 -73.22
C SER A 428 -42.64 11.47 -74.59
N THR A 429 -41.86 12.07 -75.49
CA THR A 429 -41.18 11.37 -76.58
C THR A 429 -39.71 11.21 -76.20
N GLY A 430 -39.17 9.99 -76.24
CA GLY A 430 -37.71 9.77 -76.25
C GLY A 430 -37.15 8.86 -75.15
N ASP A 431 -37.28 7.57 -75.39
CA ASP A 431 -36.21 6.56 -75.51
C ASP A 431 -35.19 6.25 -74.38
N THR A 432 -34.87 4.96 -74.40
CA THR A 432 -34.13 4.06 -73.50
C THR A 432 -32.61 4.27 -73.43
N GLY A 433 -31.98 3.69 -72.38
CA GLY A 433 -30.52 3.49 -72.35
C GLY A 433 -29.96 2.93 -71.03
N TRP A 434 -29.92 1.61 -70.90
CA TRP A 434 -29.08 0.87 -69.94
C TRP A 434 -27.56 1.00 -70.28
N TYR A 435 -26.67 0.93 -69.28
CA TYR A 435 -25.64 -0.14 -69.08
C TYR A 435 -24.50 0.27 -68.12
N ARG A 436 -24.21 -0.66 -67.18
CA ARG A 436 -22.92 -1.12 -66.58
C ARG A 436 -21.81 -0.12 -66.19
N GLU A 437 -21.24 -0.33 -65.00
CA GLU A 437 -19.89 -0.93 -64.81
C GLU A 437 -19.57 -1.23 -63.33
N ILE A 438 -19.02 -2.43 -63.07
CA ILE A 438 -18.23 -2.80 -61.88
C ILE A 438 -16.89 -3.32 -62.43
N PRO A 439 -15.75 -2.98 -61.80
CA PRO A 439 -14.56 -3.82 -61.88
C PRO A 439 -14.13 -4.39 -60.52
N ASP A 440 -14.09 -5.72 -60.51
CA ASP A 440 -13.05 -6.66 -60.07
C ASP A 440 -12.37 -6.65 -58.70
N PHE A 441 -12.37 -7.87 -58.18
CA PHE A 441 -11.72 -8.42 -57.01
C PHE A 441 -10.37 -9.05 -57.42
N HIS A 442 -9.29 -8.71 -56.73
CA HIS A 442 -8.05 -9.49 -56.75
C HIS A 442 -7.93 -10.33 -55.47
N SER A 443 -7.77 -11.63 -55.68
CA SER A 443 -7.38 -12.64 -54.71
C SER A 443 -5.88 -12.50 -54.36
N VAL A 444 -5.46 -13.01 -53.20
CA VAL A 444 -4.49 -14.12 -53.08
C VAL A 444 -4.49 -14.65 -51.64
N SER A 445 -4.62 -15.98 -51.60
CA SER A 445 -4.46 -17.00 -50.56
C SER A 445 -3.48 -16.76 -49.40
N ASN A 446 -3.76 -17.44 -48.26
CA ASN A 446 -2.86 -18.51 -47.84
C ASN A 446 -3.51 -19.59 -46.95
N ALA A 447 -3.03 -20.82 -47.15
CA ALA A 447 -3.53 -22.06 -46.60
C ALA A 447 -2.95 -22.41 -45.21
N THR A 448 -3.63 -23.40 -44.63
CA THR A 448 -3.63 -24.05 -43.30
C THR A 448 -2.34 -24.72 -42.76
N LYS A 449 -2.25 -24.74 -41.41
CA LYS A 449 -1.77 -25.80 -40.44
C LYS A 449 -0.30 -26.31 -40.54
N SER A 450 0.43 -26.74 -39.49
CA SER A 450 0.20 -27.06 -38.06
C SER A 450 1.54 -27.34 -37.31
N THR A 451 1.64 -27.00 -36.00
CA THR A 451 2.26 -27.71 -34.82
C THR A 451 3.66 -28.39 -34.93
N TRP A 452 4.64 -28.29 -34.00
CA TRP A 452 4.65 -28.57 -32.54
C TRP A 452 5.91 -28.02 -31.78
N ASP A 453 5.73 -27.79 -30.46
CA ASP A 453 6.61 -27.91 -29.25
C ASP A 453 8.02 -27.28 -29.09
N TRP A 454 8.25 -26.61 -27.94
CA TRP A 454 9.01 -27.10 -26.75
C TRP A 454 8.76 -26.21 -25.51
N GLU A 455 9.05 -26.78 -24.32
CA GLU A 455 8.71 -26.43 -22.94
C GLU A 455 9.43 -25.23 -22.28
N ASP A 456 8.85 -24.78 -21.15
CA ASP A 456 9.45 -24.55 -19.82
C ASP A 456 9.28 -23.17 -19.12
N GLU A 457 9.25 -23.26 -17.78
CA GLU A 457 9.37 -22.22 -16.75
C GLU A 457 8.10 -21.55 -16.15
N GLN A 458 7.39 -22.36 -15.35
CA GLN A 458 7.34 -22.25 -13.87
C GLN A 458 7.15 -20.87 -13.20
N GLY A 459 5.92 -20.63 -12.71
CA GLY A 459 5.60 -20.44 -11.29
C GLY A 459 6.31 -19.34 -10.48
N PHE A 460 5.69 -18.17 -10.35
CA PHE A 460 5.99 -17.20 -9.30
C PHE A 460 4.99 -17.33 -8.13
N SER A 461 5.48 -17.82 -6.98
CA SER A 461 4.79 -17.81 -5.68
C SER A 461 5.21 -16.58 -4.86
N ALA A 462 4.24 -15.83 -4.36
CA ALA A 462 4.41 -14.59 -3.58
C ALA A 462 4.82 -14.82 -2.10
N LEU A 463 5.97 -15.44 -1.86
CA LEU A 463 6.57 -15.55 -0.51
C LEU A 463 7.86 -14.74 -0.33
N ARG A 464 8.11 -13.73 -1.17
CA ARG A 464 9.22 -12.78 -0.97
C ARG A 464 8.80 -11.35 -1.30
N HIS A 465 8.20 -10.69 -0.32
CA HIS A 465 8.17 -9.23 -0.29
C HIS A 465 8.75 -8.71 1.03
N SER A 466 10.07 -8.87 1.18
CA SER A 466 10.84 -8.21 2.23
C SER A 466 11.10 -6.77 1.82
N GLY A 467 10.17 -5.88 2.18
CA GLY A 467 10.38 -4.44 2.14
C GLY A 467 11.50 -3.99 3.10
N LYS A 468 12.74 -4.12 2.63
CA LYS A 468 14.00 -3.47 3.07
C LYS A 468 14.48 -3.74 4.51
N CYS A 469 15.06 -4.92 4.67
CA CYS A 469 16.35 -5.03 5.35
C CYS A 469 17.41 -5.51 4.37
N GLU A 470 18.15 -4.56 3.79
CA GLU A 470 19.36 -4.87 3.03
C GLU A 470 20.47 -5.22 4.01
N CYS A 471 20.49 -6.48 4.45
CA CYS A 471 21.68 -7.04 5.08
C CYS A 471 22.72 -7.23 3.99
N LYS A 472 23.75 -6.38 3.93
CA LYS A 472 24.86 -6.59 3.00
C LYS A 472 25.52 -7.93 3.34
N GLU A 473 25.34 -8.92 2.47
CA GLU A 473 26.06 -10.17 2.59
C GLU A 473 27.55 -9.89 2.43
N GLN A 474 28.33 -10.35 3.40
CA GLN A 474 29.76 -10.16 3.37
C GLN A 474 30.35 -11.17 2.36
N ALA A 475 30.82 -10.72 1.20
CA ALA A 475 31.45 -11.62 0.24
C ALA A 475 32.71 -12.26 0.85
N LEU A 476 33.01 -13.52 0.49
CA LEU A 476 34.29 -14.11 0.83
C LEU A 476 35.37 -13.41 0.01
N GLY A 477 35.97 -12.37 0.59
CA GLY A 477 37.07 -11.62 -0.01
C GLY A 477 38.39 -12.40 0.01
N HIS A 478 39.49 -11.70 -0.27
CA HIS A 478 40.83 -12.28 -0.25
C HIS A 478 41.12 -12.95 1.12
N PRO A 479 41.77 -14.14 1.19
CA PRO A 479 42.02 -14.88 2.43
C PRO A 479 42.57 -14.04 3.59
N LYS A 480 43.52 -13.15 3.31
CA LYS A 480 44.10 -12.21 4.29
C LYS A 480 43.04 -11.31 4.97
N VAL A 481 42.02 -10.86 4.24
CA VAL A 481 40.93 -10.03 4.76
C VAL A 481 40.00 -10.85 5.66
N PHE A 482 39.73 -12.10 5.29
CA PHE A 482 38.96 -13.00 6.16
C PHE A 482 39.68 -13.25 7.49
N CYS A 483 41.00 -13.44 7.45
CA CYS A 483 41.81 -13.65 8.65
C CYS A 483 41.94 -12.38 9.52
N SER A 484 42.04 -11.19 8.90
CA SER A 484 42.16 -9.92 9.63
C SER A 484 40.92 -9.58 10.47
N MET A 485 39.76 -10.17 10.15
CA MET A 485 38.53 -10.02 10.94
C MET A 485 38.57 -10.74 12.30
N LYS A 486 39.55 -11.63 12.54
CA LYS A 486 39.78 -12.31 13.82
C LYS A 486 38.51 -12.94 14.42
N TYR A 487 37.74 -13.66 13.61
CA TYR A 487 36.55 -14.39 14.09
C TYR A 487 36.91 -15.34 15.23
N SER A 488 36.12 -15.29 16.30
CA SER A 488 36.29 -16.12 17.50
C SER A 488 35.90 -17.57 17.23
N TYR A 489 34.80 -17.78 16.50
CA TYR A 489 34.32 -19.11 16.09
C TYR A 489 34.02 -19.17 14.59
N VAL A 490 34.07 -20.37 14.01
CA VAL A 490 33.54 -20.66 12.67
C VAL A 490 32.80 -22.01 12.74
N LEU A 491 31.51 -22.00 12.41
CA LEU A 491 30.59 -23.12 12.61
C LEU A 491 29.77 -23.42 11.35
N LYS A 492 29.47 -24.70 11.12
CA LYS A 492 28.32 -25.13 10.31
C LYS A 492 27.14 -25.34 11.25
N VAL A 493 26.06 -24.59 11.05
CA VAL A 493 24.88 -24.66 11.91
C VAL A 493 23.60 -24.85 11.08
N LYS A 494 22.63 -25.60 11.62
CA LYS A 494 21.24 -25.60 11.13
C LYS A 494 20.40 -24.75 12.06
N ILE A 495 19.67 -23.77 11.52
CA ILE A 495 18.80 -22.93 12.33
C ILE A 495 17.56 -23.74 12.71
N LEU A 496 17.28 -23.85 14.01
CA LEU A 496 16.12 -24.58 14.53
C LEU A 496 14.94 -23.65 14.73
N SER A 497 15.16 -22.51 15.38
CA SER A 497 14.14 -21.51 15.65
C SER A 497 14.78 -20.17 15.99
N ALA A 498 14.03 -19.09 15.78
CA ALA A 498 14.40 -17.75 16.20
C ALA A 498 13.28 -17.19 17.08
N HIS A 499 13.65 -16.66 18.25
CA HIS A 499 12.72 -16.11 19.22
C HIS A 499 13.12 -14.69 19.56
N ASP A 500 12.15 -13.79 19.55
CA ASP A 500 12.30 -12.47 20.13
C ASP A 500 11.97 -12.54 21.63
N LYS A 501 12.93 -12.24 22.51
CA LYS A 501 12.73 -12.23 23.98
C LYS A 501 12.47 -10.82 24.52
N GLY A 502 12.24 -9.86 23.63
CA GLY A 502 11.95 -8.47 23.94
C GLY A 502 13.15 -7.61 24.31
N SER A 503 14.07 -8.11 25.14
CA SER A 503 15.37 -7.42 25.38
C SER A 503 16.47 -7.81 24.39
N HIS A 504 16.29 -8.93 23.68
CA HIS A 504 17.25 -9.46 22.71
C HIS A 504 16.58 -10.56 21.85
N ALA A 505 17.17 -10.86 20.70
CA ALA A 505 16.81 -12.01 19.90
C ALA A 505 17.67 -13.22 20.26
N GLU A 506 17.06 -14.41 20.27
CA GLU A 506 17.72 -15.69 20.48
C GLU A 506 17.48 -16.59 19.26
N VAL A 507 18.55 -17.05 18.62
CA VAL A 507 18.47 -17.99 17.50
C VAL A 507 19.02 -19.34 17.95
N ASN A 508 18.13 -20.30 18.14
CA ASN A 508 18.49 -21.66 18.49
C ASN A 508 18.98 -22.41 17.25
N VAL A 509 20.15 -23.02 17.36
CA VAL A 509 20.82 -23.69 16.26
C VAL A 509 21.31 -25.08 16.66
N LYS A 510 21.43 -25.97 15.67
CA LYS A 510 22.14 -27.25 15.80
C LYS A 510 23.50 -27.14 15.13
N VAL A 511 24.57 -27.11 15.92
CA VAL A 511 25.95 -27.14 15.44
C VAL A 511 26.25 -28.51 14.85
N LYS A 512 26.48 -28.54 13.53
CA LYS A 512 26.77 -29.74 12.74
C LYS A 512 28.27 -29.98 12.60
N LYS A 513 29.05 -28.91 12.41
CA LYS A 513 30.51 -28.95 12.27
C LYS A 513 31.12 -27.72 12.93
N VAL A 514 32.28 -27.89 13.54
CA VAL A 514 33.10 -26.81 14.10
C VAL A 514 34.36 -26.72 13.24
N LEU A 515 34.61 -25.54 12.66
CA LEU A 515 35.73 -25.28 11.75
C LEU A 515 36.83 -24.46 12.44
N LYS A 516 36.45 -23.58 13.37
CA LYS A 516 37.37 -22.86 14.26
C LYS A 516 36.73 -22.77 15.64
N MET A 517 37.52 -23.07 16.69
CA MET A 517 37.08 -23.02 18.09
C MET A 517 37.56 -21.75 18.78
N THR A 518 36.72 -21.26 19.70
CA THR A 518 37.02 -20.20 20.67
C THR A 518 37.79 -20.75 21.88
N LYS A 519 38.08 -19.90 22.87
CA LYS A 519 38.48 -20.35 24.22
C LYS A 519 37.36 -21.13 24.93
N LEU A 520 36.09 -20.87 24.62
CA LEU A 520 34.96 -21.73 25.03
C LEU A 520 34.91 -23.02 24.20
N LYS A 521 34.72 -24.18 24.84
CA LYS A 521 34.56 -25.47 24.12
C LYS A 521 33.18 -25.54 23.45
N ILE A 522 33.11 -25.20 22.16
CA ILE A 522 31.90 -25.36 21.35
C ILE A 522 31.85 -26.79 20.81
N TRP A 523 30.87 -27.58 21.25
CA TRP A 523 30.63 -28.95 20.78
C TRP A 523 29.51 -29.02 19.73
N ARG A 524 29.48 -30.12 18.97
CA ARG A 524 28.32 -30.46 18.14
C ARG A 524 27.09 -30.63 19.04
N GLY A 525 25.94 -30.11 18.63
CA GLY A 525 24.73 -30.14 19.45
C GLY A 525 23.91 -28.86 19.37
N LYS A 526 22.94 -28.70 20.28
CA LYS A 526 22.11 -27.50 20.37
C LYS A 526 22.90 -26.34 21.01
N ARG A 527 22.83 -25.16 20.41
CA ARG A 527 23.40 -23.90 20.92
C ARG A 527 22.51 -22.73 20.57
N THR A 528 22.74 -21.59 21.20
CA THR A 528 22.01 -20.35 20.95
C THR A 528 22.98 -19.30 20.43
N LEU A 529 22.65 -18.71 19.28
CA LEU A 529 23.30 -17.53 18.74
C LEU A 529 22.49 -16.30 19.16
N TYR A 530 23.16 -15.20 19.43
CA TYR A 530 22.56 -13.95 19.89
C TYR A 530 22.79 -12.87 18.83
N PRO A 531 21.82 -12.66 17.90
CA PRO A 531 21.88 -11.53 16.99
C PRO A 531 21.83 -10.22 17.76
N GLU A 532 22.76 -9.32 17.49
CA GLU A 532 22.73 -7.95 18.00
C GLU A 532 21.53 -7.21 17.36
N SER A 533 20.66 -6.62 18.19
CA SER A 533 19.48 -5.86 17.72
C SER A 533 19.94 -4.56 17.05
N TRP A 534 19.39 -4.26 15.87
CA TRP A 534 19.66 -3.02 15.13
C TRP A 534 18.40 -2.15 15.12
N THR A 535 18.15 -1.49 16.25
CA THR A 535 16.95 -0.67 16.53
C THR A 535 16.63 0.36 15.44
N ASN A 536 17.63 0.91 14.74
CA ASN A 536 17.37 1.97 13.76
C ASN A 536 16.90 1.45 12.38
N ARG A 537 16.94 0.13 12.12
CA ARG A 537 16.50 -0.44 10.82
C ARG A 537 15.25 -1.30 10.92
N GLY A 538 14.93 -1.83 12.10
CA GLY A 538 13.74 -2.67 12.30
C GLY A 538 13.94 -4.14 11.86
N CYS A 539 15.19 -4.60 11.70
CA CYS A 539 15.50 -6.03 11.56
C CYS A 539 16.83 -6.40 12.23
N THR A 540 16.99 -7.67 12.58
CA THR A 540 18.25 -8.31 12.96
C THR A 540 18.99 -8.80 11.69
N CYS A 541 20.16 -8.22 11.41
CA CYS A 541 21.06 -8.65 10.34
C CYS A 541 22.29 -9.38 10.90
N PRO A 542 22.75 -10.49 10.27
CA PRO A 542 22.19 -11.15 9.09
C PRO A 542 20.91 -11.96 9.40
N ILE A 543 20.04 -12.10 8.40
CA ILE A 543 18.78 -12.85 8.56
C ILE A 543 19.09 -14.35 8.60
N LEU A 544 18.72 -15.00 9.72
CA LEU A 544 18.90 -16.43 9.93
C LEU A 544 17.54 -17.13 9.85
N ASN A 545 17.19 -17.61 8.65
CA ASN A 545 15.92 -18.31 8.44
C ASN A 545 15.93 -19.72 9.08
N PRO A 546 14.92 -20.06 9.90
CA PRO A 546 14.74 -21.42 10.41
C PRO A 546 14.71 -22.48 9.30
N GLY A 547 15.24 -23.67 9.60
CA GLY A 547 15.28 -24.80 8.66
C GLY A 547 16.50 -24.82 7.74
N LEU A 548 17.15 -23.68 7.48
CA LEU A 548 18.32 -23.59 6.60
C LEU A 548 19.64 -23.85 7.35
N GLU A 549 20.66 -24.25 6.58
CA GLU A 549 22.03 -24.45 7.08
C GLU A 549 22.92 -23.29 6.65
N TYR A 550 23.73 -22.79 7.59
CA TYR A 550 24.64 -21.67 7.37
C TYR A 550 26.06 -22.03 7.81
N LEU A 551 27.04 -21.44 7.12
CA LEU A 551 28.37 -21.19 7.65
C LEU A 551 28.32 -19.87 8.42
N VAL A 552 28.65 -19.90 9.71
CA VAL A 552 28.64 -18.72 10.59
C VAL A 552 30.03 -18.54 11.19
N ALA A 553 30.67 -17.42 10.87
CA ALA A 553 31.84 -16.93 11.60
C ALA A 553 31.46 -15.66 12.36
N GLY A 554 31.70 -15.65 13.66
CA GLY A 554 31.26 -14.56 14.52
C GLY A 554 32.21 -14.30 15.68
N HIS A 555 31.77 -13.41 16.56
CA HIS A 555 32.52 -12.98 17.73
C HIS A 555 31.85 -13.47 19.01
N GLU A 556 32.67 -13.62 20.05
CA GLU A 556 32.20 -13.97 21.37
C GLU A 556 32.15 -12.71 22.24
N ASP A 557 31.06 -12.53 22.99
CA ASP A 557 31.06 -11.58 24.09
C ASP A 557 31.72 -12.24 25.30
N VAL A 558 32.97 -11.84 25.56
CA VAL A 558 33.83 -12.39 26.62
C VAL A 558 33.21 -12.19 28.01
N ARG A 559 32.35 -11.17 28.20
CA ARG A 559 31.70 -10.90 29.50
C ARG A 559 30.54 -11.84 29.78
N THR A 560 29.80 -12.25 28.75
CA THR A 560 28.57 -13.04 28.91
C THR A 560 28.69 -14.47 28.40
N GLY A 561 29.81 -14.82 27.74
CA GLY A 561 30.01 -16.10 27.07
C GLY A 561 29.07 -16.33 25.88
N ARG A 562 28.43 -15.28 25.37
CA ARG A 562 27.43 -15.37 24.29
C ARG A 562 28.11 -15.39 22.93
N LEU A 563 27.62 -16.24 22.05
CA LEU A 563 28.01 -16.26 20.63
C LEU A 563 27.23 -15.16 19.91
N ILE A 564 27.88 -14.01 19.69
CA ILE A 564 27.27 -12.84 19.07
C ILE A 564 27.29 -12.98 17.56
N VAL A 565 26.18 -12.57 16.95
CA VAL A 565 26.02 -12.46 15.51
C VAL A 565 25.66 -11.02 15.16
N ASN A 566 26.43 -10.36 14.31
CA ASN A 566 26.23 -8.96 13.93
C ASN A 566 26.70 -8.70 12.49
N MET A 567 26.65 -7.45 12.02
CA MET A 567 27.06 -7.12 10.63
C MET A 567 28.54 -7.36 10.33
N LYS A 568 29.40 -7.53 11.34
CA LYS A 568 30.80 -7.91 11.15
C LYS A 568 30.97 -9.43 11.02
N SER A 569 29.94 -10.20 11.35
CA SER A 569 29.94 -11.67 11.27
C SER A 569 29.78 -12.13 9.82
N PHE A 570 30.55 -13.13 9.44
CA PHE A 570 30.46 -13.75 8.12
C PHE A 570 29.39 -14.85 8.14
N ILE A 571 28.27 -14.61 7.47
CA ILE A 571 27.15 -15.55 7.39
C ILE A 571 26.83 -15.82 5.92
N HIS A 572 26.84 -17.10 5.56
CA HIS A 572 26.50 -17.57 4.22
C HIS A 572 25.72 -18.87 4.28
N LEU A 573 24.80 -19.07 3.34
CA LEU A 573 24.15 -20.37 3.15
C LEU A 573 25.21 -21.45 2.93
N TRP A 574 25.05 -22.58 3.61
CA TRP A 574 26.04 -23.64 3.58
C TRP A 574 26.14 -24.26 2.17
N LYS A 575 27.30 -24.11 1.53
CA LYS A 575 27.69 -24.86 0.33
C LYS A 575 28.96 -25.66 0.63
N ALA A 576 29.01 -26.93 0.23
CA ALA A 576 30.17 -27.79 0.51
C ALA A 576 31.49 -27.21 -0.03
N ALA A 577 31.45 -26.57 -1.21
CA ALA A 577 32.60 -25.86 -1.79
C ALA A 577 33.06 -24.68 -0.93
N LEU A 578 32.13 -23.88 -0.39
CA LEU A 578 32.44 -22.76 0.51
C LEU A 578 33.07 -23.25 1.81
N GLY A 579 32.51 -24.31 2.41
CA GLY A 579 33.06 -24.92 3.62
C GLY A 579 34.50 -25.42 3.42
N ARG A 580 34.81 -26.02 2.26
CA ARG A 580 36.18 -26.44 1.90
C ARG A 580 37.12 -25.24 1.81
N LYS A 581 36.74 -24.21 1.04
CA LYS A 581 37.54 -22.97 0.87
C LYS A 581 37.84 -22.29 2.21
N VAL A 582 36.85 -22.14 3.08
CA VAL A 582 37.04 -21.49 4.39
C VAL A 582 37.93 -22.35 5.30
N THR A 583 37.81 -23.68 5.26
CA THR A 583 38.70 -24.57 6.01
C THR A 583 40.15 -24.43 5.56
N GLU A 584 40.38 -24.30 4.24
CA GLU A 584 41.70 -24.09 3.66
C GLU A 584 42.29 -22.73 4.05
N ILE A 585 41.50 -21.64 3.97
CA ILE A 585 41.90 -20.30 4.42
C ILE A 585 42.31 -20.33 5.90
N LEU A 586 41.50 -20.96 6.75
CA LEU A 586 41.77 -21.09 8.18
C LEU A 586 43.06 -21.86 8.47
N ARG A 587 43.40 -22.86 7.65
CA ARG A 587 44.58 -23.72 7.83
C ARG A 587 45.87 -23.11 7.27
N ASN A 588 45.78 -22.44 6.12
CA ASN A 588 46.95 -22.04 5.33
C ASN A 588 47.23 -20.54 5.35
N SER A 589 46.25 -19.70 5.72
CA SER A 589 46.36 -18.24 5.61
C SER A 589 46.07 -17.47 6.90
N CYS A 590 45.42 -18.09 7.89
CA CYS A 590 45.11 -17.48 9.18
C CYS A 590 46.02 -17.97 10.32
N SER A 591 47.10 -18.68 9.98
CA SER A 591 48.12 -19.21 10.88
C SER A 591 48.93 -18.12 11.55
#